data_AF-A0A847XHN3-F1
#
_entry.id   AF-A0A847XHN3-F1
#
_cell.length_a   1.000
_cell.length_b   1.000
_cell.length_c   1.000
_cell.angle_alpha   90.00
_cell.angle_beta   90.00
_cell.angle_gamma   90.00
#
_symmetry.space_group_name_H-M   'P 1'
#
loop_
_entity.id
_entity.type
_entity.pdbx_description
1 polymer ?
#
loop_
_entity_poly.entity_id
_entity_poly.type
_entity_poly.pdbx_seq_one_letter_code
_entity_poly.pdbx_strand_id
1 'polypeptide(L)'
;EEELEIISNLSGLGWYIYPDFNLKKWIFDIYNGRNFSVSQNTNPTVIFSPEFDNVKSQEYIDSLVGFGNYAIVAGQGEGVNREVIAVGSDATGLDKHIIFVDARDLENSDDLQRRGEAKLNEHKRVLTFQSEILPEGPFEYERDWELGDIVTVKNKDWGVTVDTRIIEVTEIYEAGGFKLNVIFGESLPTLTQKIKSALGELKIESMK
;
A
#
# COMPACT_ATOMS: atom_id res chain seq x y z
N GLU A 1 -14.65 -10.41 1.25
CA GLU A 1 -13.64 -9.62 0.51
C GLU A 1 -13.10 -8.51 1.39
N GLU A 2 -13.94 -7.59 1.89
CA GLU A 2 -13.53 -6.51 2.82
C GLU A 2 -12.70 -6.99 4.03
N GLU A 3 -13.14 -8.05 4.74
CA GLU A 3 -12.37 -8.58 5.88
C GLU A 3 -10.98 -9.11 5.49
N LEU A 4 -10.85 -9.76 4.34
CA LEU A 4 -9.56 -10.28 3.85
C LEU A 4 -8.64 -9.14 3.41
N GLU A 5 -9.20 -8.10 2.79
CA GLU A 5 -8.47 -6.89 2.42
C GLU A 5 -7.93 -6.17 3.66
N ILE A 6 -8.74 -6.02 4.71
CA ILE A 6 -8.32 -5.44 5.99
C ILE A 6 -7.17 -6.26 6.59
N ILE A 7 -7.30 -7.58 6.68
CA ILE A 7 -6.25 -8.46 7.21
C ILE A 7 -4.97 -8.36 6.37
N SER A 8 -5.09 -8.28 5.05
CA SER A 8 -3.96 -8.17 4.13
C SER A 8 -3.21 -6.85 4.32
N ASN A 9 -3.95 -5.74 4.39
CA ASN A 9 -3.38 -4.41 4.60
C ASN A 9 -2.70 -4.27 5.98
N LEU A 10 -3.25 -4.93 7.00
CA LEU A 10 -2.67 -4.94 8.35
C LEU A 10 -1.44 -5.85 8.47
N SER A 11 -1.49 -7.04 7.87
CA SER A 11 -0.41 -8.04 8.00
C SER A 11 0.69 -7.92 6.95
N GLY A 12 0.43 -7.22 5.83
CA GLY A 12 1.30 -7.20 4.66
C GLY A 12 1.28 -8.50 3.87
N LEU A 13 0.35 -9.42 4.13
CA LEU A 13 0.20 -10.68 3.41
C LEU A 13 -0.79 -10.52 2.26
N GLY A 14 -0.40 -10.97 1.07
CA GLY A 14 -1.33 -11.18 -0.04
C GLY A 14 -2.03 -12.53 0.08
N TRP A 15 -3.15 -12.68 -0.62
CA TRP A 15 -3.83 -13.95 -0.80
C TRP A 15 -4.34 -14.04 -2.23
N TYR A 16 -4.47 -15.27 -2.72
CA TYR A 16 -5.10 -15.53 -4.00
C TYR A 16 -5.85 -16.86 -3.97
N ILE A 17 -6.88 -16.96 -4.79
CA ILE A 17 -7.73 -18.14 -4.90
C ILE A 17 -7.61 -18.66 -6.32
N TYR A 18 -7.22 -19.93 -6.47
CA TYR A 18 -7.04 -20.55 -7.78
C TYR A 18 -7.68 -21.94 -7.82
N PRO A 19 -8.18 -22.39 -8.99
CA PRO A 19 -8.74 -23.72 -9.13
C PRO A 19 -7.62 -24.74 -9.30
N ASP A 20 -7.60 -25.75 -8.43
CA ASP A 20 -6.84 -26.97 -8.66
C ASP A 20 -7.71 -27.93 -9.47
N PHE A 21 -7.38 -28.11 -10.75
CA PHE A 21 -8.14 -28.97 -11.67
C PHE A 21 -7.99 -30.46 -11.39
N ASN A 22 -6.92 -30.89 -10.71
CA ASN A 22 -6.71 -32.28 -10.33
C ASN A 22 -7.59 -32.62 -9.11
N LEU A 23 -7.56 -31.77 -8.09
CA LEU A 23 -8.35 -31.92 -6.88
C LEU A 23 -9.82 -31.48 -7.06
N LYS A 24 -10.13 -30.75 -8.14
CA LYS A 24 -11.42 -30.13 -8.43
C LYS A 24 -11.92 -29.26 -7.28
N LYS A 25 -11.01 -28.48 -6.70
CA LYS A 25 -11.26 -27.59 -5.55
C LYS A 25 -10.67 -26.22 -5.80
N TRP A 26 -11.25 -25.23 -5.14
CA TRP A 26 -10.61 -23.92 -4.99
C TRP A 26 -9.61 -23.99 -3.85
N ILE A 27 -8.37 -23.60 -4.13
CA ILE A 27 -7.30 -23.49 -3.14
C ILE A 27 -7.18 -22.02 -2.77
N PHE A 28 -7.19 -21.75 -1.47
CA PHE A 28 -6.86 -20.44 -0.90
C PHE A 28 -5.41 -20.52 -0.43
N ASP A 29 -4.57 -19.62 -0.93
CA ASP A 29 -3.16 -19.57 -0.54
C ASP A 29 -2.76 -18.16 -0.12
N ILE A 30 -1.73 -18.09 0.74
CA ILE A 30 -1.21 -16.86 1.32
C ILE A 30 0.17 -16.62 0.75
N TYR A 31 0.43 -15.39 0.33
CA TYR A 31 1.68 -14.99 -0.30
C TYR A 31 2.26 -13.76 0.39
N ASN A 32 3.47 -13.88 0.95
CA ASN A 32 4.14 -12.78 1.64
C ASN A 32 5.04 -11.93 0.72
N GLY A 33 5.38 -12.46 -0.47
CA GLY A 33 6.44 -11.91 -1.31
C GLY A 33 7.84 -12.15 -0.75
N ARG A 34 8.82 -12.27 -1.64
CA ARG A 34 10.23 -12.35 -1.29
C ARG A 34 10.80 -10.93 -1.24
N ASN A 35 11.80 -10.73 -0.39
CA ASN A 35 12.49 -9.44 -0.32
C ASN A 35 13.80 -9.49 -1.10
N PHE A 36 13.83 -8.80 -2.23
CA PHE A 36 14.99 -8.58 -3.11
C PHE A 36 15.48 -7.13 -3.06
N SER A 37 15.10 -6.36 -2.05
CA SER A 37 15.52 -4.98 -1.91
C SER A 37 17.01 -4.85 -1.56
N VAL A 38 17.59 -3.67 -1.72
CA VAL A 38 18.99 -3.39 -1.36
C VAL A 38 19.22 -3.32 0.16
N SER A 39 18.16 -3.17 0.95
CA SER A 39 18.25 -3.06 2.41
C SER A 39 18.39 -4.41 3.13
N GLN A 40 18.28 -5.52 2.40
CA GLN A 40 18.45 -6.88 2.93
C GLN A 40 19.76 -7.53 2.42
N ASN A 41 20.22 -8.61 3.07
CA ASN A 41 21.50 -9.27 2.78
C ASN A 41 21.38 -10.80 2.53
N THR A 42 20.17 -11.30 2.32
CA THR A 42 19.86 -12.74 2.18
C THR A 42 19.66 -13.16 0.73
N ASN A 43 18.88 -12.38 -0.04
CA ASN A 43 18.51 -12.68 -1.42
C ASN A 43 19.30 -11.79 -2.40
N PRO A 44 19.48 -12.23 -3.66
CA PRO A 44 20.04 -11.36 -4.70
C PRO A 44 19.16 -10.13 -4.91
N THR A 45 19.77 -8.96 -5.07
CA THR A 45 19.00 -7.71 -5.17
C THR A 45 18.42 -7.50 -6.56
N VAL A 46 17.17 -7.07 -6.64
CA VAL A 46 16.50 -6.66 -7.88
C VAL A 46 16.23 -5.16 -7.81
N ILE A 47 16.82 -4.40 -8.75
CA ILE A 47 16.74 -2.94 -8.79
C ILE A 47 16.17 -2.50 -10.13
N PHE A 48 15.03 -1.80 -10.11
CA PHE A 48 14.44 -1.18 -11.30
C PHE A 48 14.88 0.27 -11.40
N SER A 49 15.58 0.60 -12.49
CA SER A 49 16.12 1.93 -12.73
C SER A 49 16.35 2.18 -14.22
N PRO A 50 15.99 3.37 -14.74
CA PRO A 50 16.38 3.78 -16.08
C PRO A 50 17.90 3.73 -16.30
N GLU A 51 18.71 3.95 -15.26
CA GLU A 51 20.18 3.93 -15.34
C GLU A 51 20.77 2.52 -15.50
N PHE A 52 19.98 1.47 -15.28
CA PHE A 52 20.36 0.07 -15.46
C PHE A 52 19.79 -0.55 -16.73
N ASP A 53 19.25 0.28 -17.64
CA ASP A 53 18.68 -0.14 -18.92
C ASP A 53 17.64 -1.26 -18.76
N ASN A 54 16.87 -1.23 -17.67
CA ASN A 54 15.81 -2.21 -17.40
C ASN A 54 14.42 -1.58 -17.23
N VAL A 55 14.34 -0.25 -17.23
CA VAL A 55 13.11 0.52 -17.23
C VAL A 55 13.10 1.40 -18.48
N LYS A 56 12.11 1.21 -19.35
CA LYS A 56 11.95 1.99 -20.58
C LYS A 56 11.30 3.34 -20.34
N SER A 57 10.29 3.36 -19.48
CA SER A 57 9.59 4.57 -19.06
C SER A 57 9.13 4.42 -17.62
N GLN A 58 9.03 5.54 -16.92
CA GLN A 58 8.64 5.57 -15.52
C GLN A 58 7.85 6.85 -15.22
N GLU A 59 6.78 6.69 -14.44
CA GLU A 59 6.00 7.75 -13.83
C GLU A 59 6.04 7.59 -12.31
N TYR A 60 6.18 8.70 -11.58
CA TYR A 60 6.22 8.73 -10.13
C TYR A 60 5.14 9.64 -9.57
N ILE A 61 4.32 9.08 -8.70
CA ILE A 61 3.23 9.77 -8.01
C ILE A 61 3.56 9.84 -6.53
N ASP A 62 3.56 11.06 -6.02
CA ASP A 62 3.81 11.39 -4.61
C ASP A 62 2.67 12.26 -4.10
N SER A 63 1.82 11.69 -3.25
CA SER A 63 0.61 12.36 -2.79
C SER A 63 0.48 12.32 -1.28
N LEU A 64 0.30 13.52 -0.71
CA LEU A 64 -0.07 13.75 0.68
C LEU A 64 -1.58 13.93 0.85
N VAL A 65 -2.38 13.72 -0.21
CA VAL A 65 -3.84 13.87 -0.13
C VAL A 65 -4.41 12.82 0.81
N GLY A 66 -5.01 13.25 1.92
CA GLY A 66 -5.50 12.37 2.96
C GLY A 66 -4.39 11.75 3.83
N PHE A 67 -3.17 12.27 3.75
CA PHE A 67 -2.07 11.81 4.60
C PHE A 67 -2.29 12.20 6.06
N GLY A 68 -2.03 11.26 6.96
CA GLY A 68 -2.08 11.43 8.40
C GLY A 68 -0.99 10.60 9.06
N ASN A 69 -0.18 11.23 9.90
CA ASN A 69 0.86 10.56 10.70
C ASN A 69 0.65 10.74 12.20
N TYR A 70 -0.44 11.38 12.61
CA TYR A 70 -0.81 11.58 14.00
C TYR A 70 -2.34 11.48 14.14
N ALA A 71 -2.84 10.62 15.01
CA ALA A 71 -4.26 10.41 15.23
C ALA A 71 -4.66 10.90 16.62
N ILE A 72 -5.73 11.70 16.68
CA ILE A 72 -6.45 11.98 17.93
C ILE A 72 -7.67 11.08 17.94
N VAL A 73 -7.69 10.11 18.86
CA VAL A 73 -8.75 9.10 18.95
C VAL A 73 -9.62 9.42 20.14
N ALA A 74 -10.91 9.66 19.89
CA ALA A 74 -11.86 10.07 20.91
C ALA A 74 -12.90 8.96 21.15
N GLY A 75 -12.78 8.29 22.30
CA GLY A 75 -13.64 7.21 22.76
C GLY A 75 -14.96 7.69 23.37
N GLN A 76 -15.51 6.87 24.28
CA GLN A 76 -16.75 7.14 25.00
C GLN A 76 -16.64 8.32 25.97
N GLY A 77 -17.81 8.83 26.37
CA GLY A 77 -17.95 9.97 27.27
C GLY A 77 -18.23 11.29 26.55
N GLU A 78 -18.47 12.33 27.34
CA GLU A 78 -18.84 13.67 26.86
C GLU A 78 -18.01 14.75 27.53
N GLY A 79 -17.72 15.82 26.78
CA GLY A 79 -16.97 16.98 27.27
C GLY A 79 -15.63 16.58 27.89
N VAL A 80 -15.39 17.01 29.13
CA VAL A 80 -14.15 16.74 29.88
C VAL A 80 -13.99 15.28 30.31
N ASN A 81 -15.09 14.53 30.34
CA ASN A 81 -15.07 13.10 30.69
C ASN A 81 -14.92 12.21 29.46
N ARG A 82 -14.82 12.80 28.26
CA ARG A 82 -14.58 12.03 27.04
C ARG A 82 -13.15 11.52 27.04
N GLU A 83 -13.00 10.22 26.87
CA GLU A 83 -11.69 9.60 26.74
C GLU A 83 -11.07 9.98 25.40
N VAL A 84 -9.86 10.54 25.44
CA VAL A 84 -9.12 10.94 24.25
C VAL A 84 -7.67 10.50 24.41
N ILE A 85 -7.18 9.77 23.42
CA ILE A 85 -5.78 9.39 23.31
C ILE A 85 -5.18 9.95 22.02
N ALA A 86 -3.85 10.02 21.98
CA ALA A 86 -3.13 10.39 20.78
C ALA A 86 -2.14 9.29 20.41
N VAL A 87 -2.07 8.96 19.12
CA VAL A 87 -1.27 7.85 18.59
C VAL A 87 -0.58 8.30 17.31
N GLY A 88 0.62 7.78 17.03
CA GLY A 88 1.34 8.04 15.78
C GLY A 88 2.72 8.64 16.01
N SER A 89 3.20 9.37 15.01
CA SER A 89 4.57 9.89 14.96
C SER A 89 4.83 11.07 15.90
N ASP A 90 6.09 11.22 16.31
CA ASP A 90 6.59 12.37 17.07
C ASP A 90 6.89 13.61 16.20
N ALA A 91 6.39 13.64 14.95
CA ALA A 91 6.58 14.77 14.05
C ALA A 91 6.07 16.08 14.67
N THR A 92 6.64 17.22 14.28
CA THR A 92 6.27 18.54 14.84
C THR A 92 6.10 19.58 13.74
N GLY A 93 5.45 20.70 14.07
CA GLY A 93 5.23 21.78 13.11
C GLY A 93 4.41 21.32 11.89
N LEU A 94 4.90 21.67 10.69
CA LEU A 94 4.25 21.35 9.42
C LEU A 94 4.34 19.86 9.04
N ASP A 95 5.22 19.10 9.69
CA ASP A 95 5.37 17.67 9.43
C ASP A 95 4.31 16.84 10.18
N LYS A 96 3.61 17.43 11.16
CA LYS A 96 2.53 16.77 11.90
C LYS A 96 1.20 16.92 11.16
N HIS A 97 0.72 15.82 10.59
CA HIS A 97 -0.56 15.73 9.88
C HIS A 97 -1.56 14.96 10.75
N ILE A 98 -2.53 15.71 11.30
CA ILE A 98 -3.46 15.20 12.30
C ILE A 98 -4.74 14.68 11.64
N ILE A 99 -5.11 13.44 11.97
CA ILE A 99 -6.43 12.87 11.68
C ILE A 99 -7.24 12.74 12.98
N PHE A 100 -8.55 12.98 12.89
CA PHE A 100 -9.46 12.77 14.01
C PHE A 100 -10.21 11.47 13.83
N VAL A 101 -10.22 10.62 14.86
CA VAL A 101 -10.86 9.31 14.84
C VAL A 101 -11.92 9.26 15.93
N ASP A 102 -13.17 9.12 15.50
CA ASP A 102 -14.29 8.91 16.40
C ASP A 102 -14.43 7.41 16.72
N ALA A 103 -14.25 7.06 17.98
CA ALA A 103 -14.23 5.67 18.46
C ALA A 103 -15.19 5.46 19.64
N ARG A 104 -16.33 6.18 19.63
CA ARG A 104 -17.40 6.06 20.64
C ARG A 104 -18.00 4.66 20.75
N ASP A 105 -17.82 3.84 19.73
CA ASP A 105 -18.23 2.44 19.67
C ASP A 105 -17.39 1.52 20.58
N LEU A 106 -16.21 1.96 21.04
CA LEU A 106 -15.29 1.14 21.83
C LEU A 106 -15.47 1.40 23.34
N GLU A 107 -15.68 0.33 24.11
CA GLU A 107 -15.82 0.38 25.57
C GLU A 107 -14.47 0.30 26.30
N ASN A 108 -13.45 -0.27 25.66
CA ASN A 108 -12.13 -0.47 26.26
C ASN A 108 -11.11 0.55 25.71
N SER A 109 -10.43 1.23 26.63
CA SER A 109 -9.35 2.17 26.35
C SER A 109 -8.23 1.56 25.49
N ASP A 110 -7.87 0.30 25.75
CA ASP A 110 -6.79 -0.38 25.02
C ASP A 110 -7.11 -0.56 23.52
N ASP A 111 -8.39 -0.60 23.15
CA ASP A 111 -8.82 -0.74 21.76
C ASP A 111 -8.79 0.59 20.99
N LEU A 112 -8.80 1.73 21.69
CA LEU A 112 -8.64 3.05 21.07
C LEU A 112 -7.28 3.15 20.39
N GLN A 113 -6.22 2.60 21.00
CA GLN A 113 -4.88 2.64 20.42
C GLN A 113 -4.84 1.88 19.09
N ARG A 114 -5.35 0.65 19.08
CA ARG A 114 -5.42 -0.18 17.86
C ARG A 114 -6.25 0.49 16.78
N ARG A 115 -7.36 1.14 17.14
CA ARG A 115 -8.20 1.90 16.21
C ARG A 115 -7.44 3.09 15.61
N GLY A 116 -6.65 3.79 16.41
CA GLY A 116 -5.78 4.87 15.95
C GLY A 116 -4.72 4.38 14.96
N GLU A 117 -4.01 3.30 15.29
CA GLU A 117 -3.00 2.68 14.42
C GLU A 117 -3.60 2.20 13.10
N ALA A 118 -4.75 1.52 13.15
CA ALA A 118 -5.47 1.08 11.96
C ALA A 118 -5.87 2.28 11.06
N LYS A 119 -6.38 3.37 11.65
CA LYS A 119 -6.74 4.57 10.88
C LYS A 119 -5.54 5.30 10.30
N LEU A 120 -4.40 5.34 10.99
CA LEU A 120 -3.17 5.87 10.42
C LEU A 120 -2.69 5.03 9.22
N ASN A 121 -2.86 3.71 9.27
CA ASN A 121 -2.54 2.84 8.13
C ASN A 121 -3.42 3.10 6.90
N GLU A 122 -4.65 3.56 7.08
CA GLU A 122 -5.53 4.00 5.98
C GLU A 122 -5.12 5.38 5.40
N HIS A 123 -4.37 6.19 6.15
CA HIS A 123 -3.97 7.56 5.79
C HIS A 123 -2.47 7.66 5.45
N LYS A 124 -1.89 6.61 4.87
CA LYS A 124 -0.49 6.61 4.42
C LYS A 124 -0.29 7.57 3.26
N ARG A 125 0.93 8.12 3.18
CA ARG A 125 1.38 8.88 2.01
C ARG A 125 1.41 7.92 0.84
N VAL A 126 0.83 8.33 -0.28
CA VAL A 126 0.80 7.50 -1.49
C VAL A 126 2.07 7.76 -2.29
N LEU A 127 2.86 6.70 -2.44
CA LEU A 127 4.07 6.66 -3.25
C LEU A 127 3.91 5.53 -4.26
N THR A 128 3.76 5.87 -5.53
CA THR A 128 3.50 4.90 -6.59
C THR A 128 4.43 5.14 -7.77
N PHE A 129 5.01 4.07 -8.30
CA PHE A 129 5.77 4.10 -9.55
C PHE A 129 5.03 3.26 -10.58
N GLN A 130 4.78 3.81 -11.76
CA GLN A 130 4.28 3.06 -12.90
C GLN A 130 5.41 2.99 -13.92
N SER A 131 5.86 1.79 -14.25
CA SER A 131 7.02 1.60 -15.13
C SER A 131 6.72 0.63 -16.26
N GLU A 132 7.19 0.94 -17.46
CA GLU A 132 7.33 -0.04 -18.54
C GLU A 132 8.71 -0.69 -18.40
N ILE A 133 8.74 -1.98 -18.07
CA ILE A 133 9.95 -2.76 -17.87
C ILE A 133 10.40 -3.34 -19.21
N LEU A 134 11.71 -3.30 -19.46
CA LEU A 134 12.31 -3.91 -20.64
C LEU A 134 12.41 -5.43 -20.45
N PRO A 135 11.73 -6.25 -21.28
CA PRO A 135 11.78 -7.71 -21.13
C PRO A 135 13.17 -8.31 -21.31
N GLU A 136 14.01 -7.69 -22.14
CA GLU A 136 15.39 -8.12 -22.41
C GLU A 136 16.41 -7.57 -21.39
N GLY A 137 15.93 -7.04 -20.26
CA GLY A 137 16.75 -6.54 -19.17
C GLY A 137 17.50 -7.64 -18.41
N PRO A 138 18.29 -7.25 -17.39
CA PRO A 138 19.06 -8.18 -16.56
C PRO A 138 18.22 -9.05 -15.62
N PHE A 139 16.93 -8.74 -15.45
CA PHE A 139 16.00 -9.46 -14.57
C PHE A 139 14.76 -9.90 -15.35
N GLU A 140 14.43 -11.19 -15.28
CA GLU A 140 13.31 -11.78 -16.00
C GLU A 140 12.13 -12.01 -15.05
N TYR A 141 10.94 -11.61 -15.50
CA TYR A 141 9.69 -11.82 -14.77
C TYR A 141 9.37 -13.31 -14.62
N GLU A 142 8.82 -13.71 -13.47
CA GLU A 142 8.56 -15.11 -13.06
C GLU A 142 9.79 -16.00 -12.90
N ARG A 143 11.00 -15.46 -13.08
CA ARG A 143 12.26 -16.14 -12.76
C ARG A 143 13.02 -15.45 -11.63
N ASP A 144 13.31 -14.18 -11.83
CA ASP A 144 14.15 -13.39 -10.94
C ASP A 144 13.31 -12.56 -9.95
N TRP A 145 12.06 -12.28 -10.31
CA TRP A 145 11.08 -11.55 -9.49
C TRP A 145 9.64 -11.85 -9.94
N GLU A 146 8.68 -11.69 -9.04
CA GLU A 146 7.26 -11.97 -9.23
C GLU A 146 6.39 -10.87 -8.61
N LEU A 147 5.08 -10.88 -8.94
CA LEU A 147 4.08 -10.05 -8.27
C LEU A 147 4.13 -10.25 -6.75
N GLY A 148 4.16 -9.15 -5.99
CA GLY A 148 4.19 -9.16 -4.53
C GLY A 148 5.59 -9.17 -3.91
N ASP A 149 6.65 -9.41 -4.68
CA ASP A 149 8.02 -9.26 -4.20
C ASP A 149 8.33 -7.80 -3.82
N ILE A 150 9.22 -7.63 -2.84
CA ILE A 150 9.77 -6.33 -2.42
C ILE A 150 11.08 -6.10 -3.16
N VAL A 151 11.18 -5.02 -3.91
CA VAL A 151 12.32 -4.68 -4.78
C VAL A 151 12.73 -3.24 -4.54
N THR A 152 13.85 -2.81 -5.11
CA THR A 152 14.26 -1.41 -5.04
C THR A 152 13.92 -0.70 -6.36
N VAL A 153 13.17 0.38 -6.29
CA VAL A 153 12.95 1.29 -7.42
C VAL A 153 13.84 2.51 -7.24
N LYS A 154 14.60 2.85 -8.27
CA LYS A 154 15.56 3.95 -8.24
C LYS A 154 15.46 4.79 -9.50
N ASN A 155 15.43 6.10 -9.31
CA ASN A 155 15.52 7.08 -10.39
C ASN A 155 16.46 8.19 -9.94
N LYS A 156 17.62 8.29 -10.60
CA LYS A 156 18.66 9.24 -10.20
C LYS A 156 18.27 10.68 -10.50
N ASP A 157 17.53 10.92 -11.58
CA ASP A 157 17.12 12.27 -11.99
C ASP A 157 16.13 12.89 -10.99
N TRP A 158 15.32 12.05 -10.33
CA TRP A 158 14.43 12.48 -9.25
C TRP A 158 15.07 12.41 -7.86
N GLY A 159 16.26 11.84 -7.74
CA GLY A 159 16.91 11.61 -6.45
C GLY A 159 16.15 10.62 -5.57
N VAL A 160 15.36 9.72 -6.16
CA VAL A 160 14.51 8.77 -5.43
C VAL A 160 15.13 7.38 -5.44
N THR A 161 15.18 6.75 -4.28
CA THR A 161 15.52 5.33 -4.11
C THR A 161 14.64 4.80 -3.00
N VAL A 162 13.77 3.85 -3.34
CA VAL A 162 12.77 3.32 -2.42
C VAL A 162 12.68 1.81 -2.53
N ASP A 163 12.61 1.15 -1.39
CA ASP A 163 12.29 -0.26 -1.30
C ASP A 163 10.78 -0.41 -1.22
N THR A 164 10.19 -1.14 -2.15
CA THR A 164 8.76 -1.13 -2.35
C THR A 164 8.26 -2.44 -2.95
N ARG A 165 6.97 -2.73 -2.75
CA ARG A 165 6.34 -3.94 -3.25
C ARG A 165 5.86 -3.76 -4.68
N ILE A 166 5.97 -4.81 -5.48
CA ILE A 166 5.29 -4.93 -6.78
C ILE A 166 3.83 -5.26 -6.51
N ILE A 167 2.91 -4.36 -6.87
CA ILE A 167 1.48 -4.52 -6.59
C ILE A 167 0.65 -4.86 -7.83
N GLU A 168 1.18 -4.61 -9.01
CA GLU A 168 0.53 -4.97 -10.27
C GLU A 168 1.58 -5.29 -11.32
N VAL A 169 1.33 -6.35 -12.09
CA VAL A 169 2.07 -6.69 -13.30
C VAL A 169 1.06 -6.92 -14.40
N THR A 170 1.21 -6.20 -15.51
CA THR A 170 0.39 -6.35 -16.71
C THR A 170 1.28 -6.77 -17.87
N GLU A 171 1.02 -7.99 -18.36
CA GLU A 171 1.61 -8.52 -19.58
C GLU A 171 0.77 -8.14 -20.79
N ILE A 172 1.41 -7.60 -21.82
CA ILE A 172 0.74 -7.17 -23.06
C ILE A 172 1.37 -7.92 -24.23
N TYR A 173 0.55 -8.71 -24.93
CA TYR A 173 0.94 -9.50 -26.09
C TYR A 173 0.36 -8.89 -27.36
N GLU A 174 1.18 -8.13 -28.10
CA GLU A 174 0.78 -7.44 -29.32
C GLU A 174 1.67 -7.82 -30.51
N ALA A 175 1.21 -7.52 -31.73
CA ALA A 175 2.01 -7.72 -32.95
C ALA A 175 3.33 -6.93 -32.94
N GLY A 176 3.42 -5.85 -32.14
CA GLY A 176 4.62 -5.04 -31.94
C GLY A 176 5.62 -5.61 -30.93
N GLY A 177 5.33 -6.77 -30.35
CA GLY A 177 6.17 -7.43 -29.34
C GLY A 177 5.50 -7.55 -27.98
N PHE A 178 6.22 -8.17 -27.05
CA PHE A 178 5.82 -8.33 -25.66
C PHE A 178 6.17 -7.05 -24.88
N LYS A 179 5.26 -6.60 -24.01
CA LYS A 179 5.52 -5.49 -23.08
C LYS A 179 5.11 -5.90 -21.68
N LEU A 180 5.83 -5.34 -20.71
CA LEU A 180 5.60 -5.58 -19.30
C LEU A 180 5.44 -4.25 -18.57
N ASN A 181 4.23 -3.97 -18.09
CA ASN A 181 3.96 -2.79 -17.27
C ASN A 181 3.85 -3.21 -15.81
N VAL A 182 4.53 -2.49 -14.93
CA VAL A 182 4.62 -2.82 -13.51
C VAL A 182 4.29 -1.60 -12.67
N ILE A 183 3.46 -1.81 -11.65
CA ILE A 183 3.16 -0.80 -10.63
C ILE A 183 3.81 -1.21 -9.32
N PHE A 184 4.57 -0.28 -8.75
CA PHE A 184 5.25 -0.45 -7.47
C PHE A 184 4.69 0.53 -6.43
N GLY A 185 4.66 0.12 -5.17
CA GLY A 185 4.26 0.98 -4.06
C GLY A 185 2.81 0.80 -3.63
N GLU A 186 2.20 1.92 -3.28
CA GLU A 186 0.84 1.94 -2.76
C GLU A 186 -0.16 1.92 -3.93
N SER A 187 -1.29 1.26 -3.74
CA SER A 187 -2.34 1.24 -4.74
C SER A 187 -3.01 2.61 -4.82
N LEU A 188 -3.19 3.11 -6.05
CA LEU A 188 -3.92 4.35 -6.25
C LEU A 188 -5.40 4.11 -5.92
N PRO A 189 -6.03 4.96 -5.10
CA PRO A 189 -7.43 4.81 -4.80
C PRO A 189 -8.26 4.96 -6.08
N THR A 190 -9.07 3.93 -6.36
CA THR A 190 -9.98 3.91 -7.51
C THR A 190 -11.07 4.96 -7.37
N LEU A 191 -11.71 5.33 -8.49
CA LEU A 191 -12.86 6.25 -8.49
C LEU A 191 -13.98 5.76 -7.55
N THR A 192 -14.25 4.45 -7.55
CA THR A 192 -15.24 3.82 -6.66
C THR A 192 -14.88 3.99 -5.19
N GLN A 193 -13.61 3.79 -4.83
CA GLN A 193 -13.13 4.01 -3.45
C GLN A 193 -13.27 5.48 -3.04
N LYS A 194 -12.92 6.42 -3.93
CA LYS A 194 -13.10 7.87 -3.68
C LYS A 194 -14.57 8.25 -3.48
N ILE A 195 -15.47 7.71 -4.30
CA ILE A 195 -16.92 7.94 -4.17
C ILE A 195 -17.44 7.36 -2.85
N LYS A 196 -17.05 6.14 -2.48
CA LYS A 196 -17.44 5.51 -1.20
C LYS A 196 -16.96 6.33 0.00
N SER A 197 -15.74 6.85 -0.04
CA SER A 197 -15.19 7.73 1.01
C SER A 197 -16.02 9.01 1.15
N ALA A 198 -16.27 9.71 0.04
CA ALA A 198 -17.03 10.96 0.05
C ALA A 198 -18.47 10.76 0.57
N LEU A 199 -19.12 9.66 0.19
CA LEU A 199 -20.45 9.30 0.69
C LEU A 199 -20.45 8.91 2.17
N GLY A 200 -19.36 8.31 2.67
CA GLY A 200 -19.16 8.02 4.08
C GLY A 200 -19.03 9.28 4.93
N GLU A 201 -18.20 10.23 4.48
CA GLU A 201 -18.01 11.54 5.13
C GLU A 201 -19.30 12.36 5.19
N LEU A 202 -20.08 12.39 4.10
CA LEU A 202 -21.38 13.06 4.06
C LEU A 202 -22.40 12.51 5.06
N LYS A 203 -22.38 11.19 5.34
CA LYS A 203 -23.23 10.59 6.38
C LYS A 203 -22.81 11.04 7.78
N ILE A 204 -21.51 11.25 8.01
CA ILE A 204 -20.98 11.74 9.28
C ILE A 204 -21.39 13.20 9.51
N GLU A 205 -21.39 14.03 8.47
CA GLU A 205 -21.87 15.42 8.55
C GLU A 205 -23.39 15.52 8.71
N SER A 206 -24.16 14.67 8.04
CA SER A 206 -25.63 14.61 8.17
C SER A 206 -26.12 14.13 9.54
N MET A 207 -25.25 13.50 10.35
CA MET A 207 -25.56 13.03 11.70
C MET A 207 -25.05 13.98 12.80
N LYS A 208 -24.50 15.15 12.43
CA LYS A 208 -24.25 16.29 13.33
C LYS A 208 -25.42 17.27 13.28
#